data_AF-A0A2M7C3I5-F1
#
_entry.id   AF-A0A2M7C3I5-F1
#
_cell.length_a   1.000
_cell.length_b   1.000
_cell.length_c   1.000
_cell.angle_alpha   90.00
_cell.angle_beta   90.00
_cell.angle_gamma   90.00
#
_symmetry.space_group_name_H-M   'P 1'
#
loop_
_entity.id
_entity.type
_entity.pdbx_description
1 polymer ?
#
loop_
_entity_poly.entity_id
_entity_poly.type
_entity_poly.pdbx_seq_one_letter_code
_entity_poly.pdbx_strand_id
1 'polypeptide(L)'
;MMFSTSSQAGFMDELVGNITGFNSPEHKLKMYQAIEDKQLVSGFYSLSQDGKIETIAEDIKNGGFALSGIDAAEIAFKKRAGEIMNMNAAEGWFDRYMSNADDDEIAKKYIAIALGRGNSVAIYRPGLGEILCDHFGILGLVNGPQRAAFCGHDRVLVEQDKTGRVVSLVTRVFQGWTFMGVTLNQYTAIISGGHAMRHIEDSISQREMDRYFIREIRPTASRQPTPQPKEDDLGHQSSTPSERNL
;
A
#
# COMPACT_ATOMS: atom_id res chain seq x y z
N MET A 1 13.20 33.89 18.19
CA MET A 1 12.26 33.14 19.06
C MET A 1 11.53 32.15 18.18
N MET A 2 11.79 30.84 18.35
CA MET A 2 11.03 29.77 17.68
C MET A 2 9.83 29.44 18.56
N PHE A 3 8.62 29.62 18.04
CA PHE A 3 7.42 29.06 18.65
C PHE A 3 7.04 27.80 17.89
N SER A 4 7.33 26.64 18.49
CA SER A 4 6.79 25.35 18.09
C SER A 4 5.27 25.38 18.34
N THR A 5 4.48 25.33 17.27
CA THR A 5 3.02 25.20 17.32
C THR A 5 2.59 24.13 16.31
N SER A 6 2.75 22.85 16.67
CA SER A 6 2.27 21.73 15.84
C SER A 6 1.68 20.56 16.63
N SER A 7 1.30 20.73 17.91
CA SER A 7 0.79 19.63 18.75
C SER A 7 -0.73 19.62 19.00
N GLN A 8 -1.50 20.65 18.61
CA GLN A 8 -2.90 20.75 19.01
C GLN A 8 -3.87 19.85 18.23
N ALA A 9 -3.56 19.51 16.97
CA ALA A 9 -4.43 18.66 16.15
C ALA A 9 -4.36 17.17 16.56
N GLY A 10 -3.18 16.68 16.92
CA GLY A 10 -3.00 15.31 17.43
C GLY A 10 -3.55 15.12 18.85
N PHE A 11 -3.47 16.17 19.68
CA PHE A 11 -3.94 16.13 21.06
C PHE A 11 -5.46 15.90 21.18
N MET A 12 -6.27 16.49 20.29
CA MET A 12 -7.72 16.32 20.33
C MET A 12 -8.18 14.95 19.80
N ASP A 13 -7.53 14.41 18.76
CA ASP A 13 -7.81 13.03 18.28
C ASP A 13 -7.37 11.98 19.32
N GLU A 14 -6.26 12.21 20.02
CA GLU A 14 -5.78 11.35 21.11
C GLU A 14 -6.72 11.40 22.33
N LEU A 15 -7.24 12.59 22.69
CA LEU A 15 -8.21 12.76 23.76
C LEU A 15 -9.54 12.06 23.47
N VAL A 16 -10.10 12.23 22.28
CA VAL A 16 -11.38 11.61 21.90
C VAL A 16 -11.24 10.09 21.83
N GLY A 17 -10.15 9.58 21.25
CA GLY A 17 -9.90 8.14 21.21
C GLY A 17 -9.63 7.51 22.58
N ASN A 18 -9.05 8.27 23.52
CA ASN A 18 -8.84 7.82 24.90
C ASN A 18 -10.14 7.82 25.73
N ILE A 19 -11.06 8.75 25.49
CA ILE A 19 -12.36 8.83 26.19
C ILE A 19 -13.33 7.75 25.71
N THR A 20 -13.27 7.39 24.43
CA THR A 20 -14.17 6.42 23.79
C THR A 20 -13.66 4.97 23.85
N GLY A 21 -12.44 4.75 24.34
CA GLY A 21 -11.80 3.43 24.41
C GLY A 21 -11.27 2.90 23.06
N PHE A 22 -11.45 3.63 21.96
CA PHE A 22 -10.93 3.24 20.64
C PHE A 22 -9.39 3.19 20.61
N ASN A 23 -8.70 3.97 21.45
CA ASN A 23 -7.24 3.92 21.59
C ASN A 23 -6.73 2.98 22.67
N SER A 24 -7.59 2.20 23.34
CA SER A 24 -7.13 1.27 24.37
C SER A 24 -6.29 0.14 23.79
N PRO A 25 -5.26 -0.35 24.51
CA PRO A 25 -4.49 -1.53 24.09
C PRO A 25 -5.36 -2.75 23.78
N GLU A 26 -6.44 -2.97 24.53
CA GLU A 26 -7.35 -4.10 24.27
C GLU A 26 -8.11 -3.92 22.95
N HIS A 27 -8.56 -2.71 22.64
CA HIS A 27 -9.26 -2.43 21.40
C HIS A 27 -8.34 -2.63 20.20
N LYS A 28 -7.12 -2.08 20.26
CA LYS A 28 -6.10 -2.25 19.20
C LYS A 28 -5.74 -3.70 18.99
N LEU A 29 -5.55 -4.45 20.07
CA LEU A 29 -5.27 -5.88 20.01
C LEU A 29 -6.43 -6.65 19.37
N LYS A 30 -7.67 -6.32 19.74
CA LYS A 30 -8.87 -6.92 19.15
C LYS A 30 -8.95 -6.65 17.64
N MET A 31 -8.73 -5.41 17.20
CA MET A 31 -8.73 -5.06 15.77
C MET A 31 -7.61 -5.79 15.03
N TYR A 32 -6.39 -5.75 15.55
CA TYR A 32 -5.24 -6.44 14.96
C TYR A 32 -5.44 -7.97 14.88
N GLN A 33 -6.09 -8.56 15.88
CA GLN A 33 -6.41 -9.99 15.86
C GLN A 33 -7.49 -10.35 14.84
N ALA A 34 -8.43 -9.44 14.58
CA ALA A 34 -9.52 -9.61 13.62
C ALA A 34 -9.08 -9.48 12.16
N ILE A 35 -7.87 -8.99 11.90
CA ILE A 35 -7.30 -8.89 10.56
C ILE A 35 -7.20 -10.27 9.93
N GLU A 36 -7.82 -10.43 8.76
CA GLU A 36 -7.81 -11.67 7.99
C GLU A 36 -6.43 -11.87 7.34
N ASP A 37 -5.91 -10.87 6.62
CA ASP A 37 -4.60 -10.94 5.97
C ASP A 37 -3.47 -10.40 6.86
N LYS A 38 -3.11 -11.17 7.89
CA LYS A 38 -2.02 -10.82 8.80
C LYS A 38 -0.67 -10.74 8.12
N GLN A 39 -0.43 -11.55 7.10
CA GLN A 39 0.85 -11.55 6.40
C GLN A 39 1.04 -10.19 5.68
N LEU A 40 -0.02 -9.61 5.11
CA LEU A 40 0.06 -8.33 4.42
C LEU A 40 0.32 -7.22 5.43
N VAL A 41 -0.51 -7.16 6.46
CA VAL A 41 -0.43 -6.13 7.49
C VAL A 41 0.90 -6.18 8.23
N SER A 42 1.41 -7.37 8.55
CA SER A 42 2.71 -7.52 9.25
C SER A 42 3.90 -6.93 8.50
N GLY A 43 3.79 -6.75 7.17
CA GLY A 43 4.81 -6.05 6.39
C GLY A 43 4.89 -4.55 6.70
N PHE A 44 3.79 -3.93 7.12
CA PHE A 44 3.70 -2.49 7.36
C PHE A 44 3.63 -2.14 8.84
N TYR A 45 2.97 -2.97 9.64
CA TYR A 45 2.60 -2.69 11.02
C TYR A 45 2.66 -3.96 11.88
N SER A 46 3.19 -3.82 13.08
CA SER A 46 3.12 -4.85 14.11
C SER A 46 2.69 -4.26 15.45
N LEU A 47 2.01 -5.10 16.23
CA LEU A 47 1.53 -4.81 17.56
C LEU A 47 2.08 -5.86 18.53
N SER A 48 2.56 -5.42 19.69
CA SER A 48 2.98 -6.35 20.76
C SER A 48 1.81 -7.19 21.25
N GLN A 49 2.12 -8.34 21.85
CA GLN A 49 1.10 -9.27 22.35
C GLN A 49 0.16 -8.66 23.41
N ASP A 50 0.64 -7.65 24.14
CA ASP A 50 -0.13 -6.91 25.15
C ASP A 50 -0.85 -5.66 24.58
N GLY A 51 -0.75 -5.41 23.27
CA GLY A 51 -1.40 -4.29 22.60
C GLY A 51 -0.79 -2.92 22.89
N LYS A 52 0.34 -2.83 23.59
CA LYS A 52 0.91 -1.55 24.06
C LYS A 52 1.94 -0.94 23.13
N ILE A 53 2.70 -1.77 22.41
CA ILE A 53 3.80 -1.32 21.56
C ILE A 53 3.39 -1.49 20.11
N GLU A 54 3.32 -0.37 19.41
CA GLU A 54 2.99 -0.29 18.00
C GLU A 54 4.25 0.05 17.20
N THR A 55 4.50 -0.72 16.15
CA THR A 55 5.65 -0.50 15.29
C THR A 55 5.21 -0.46 13.84
N ILE A 56 5.35 0.71 13.22
CA ILE A 56 5.32 0.86 11.77
C ILE A 56 6.71 0.51 11.24
N ALA A 57 6.77 -0.17 10.10
CA ALA A 57 8.02 -0.51 9.45
C ALA A 57 8.88 0.74 9.11
N GLU A 58 10.19 0.59 9.22
CA GLU A 58 11.14 1.71 9.17
C GLU A 58 11.18 2.42 7.81
N ASP A 59 11.11 1.66 6.72
CA ASP A 59 10.97 2.17 5.36
C ASP A 59 9.73 3.06 5.19
N ILE A 60 8.59 2.63 5.74
CA ILE A 60 7.34 3.40 5.70
C ILE A 60 7.46 4.69 6.52
N LYS A 61 8.05 4.63 7.72
CA LYS A 61 8.32 5.82 8.55
C LYS A 61 9.26 6.80 7.85
N ASN A 62 10.35 6.29 7.28
CA ASN A 62 11.34 7.08 6.54
C ASN A 62 10.73 7.71 5.27
N GLY A 63 9.73 7.07 4.68
CA GLY A 63 8.89 7.62 3.60
C GLY A 63 7.98 8.78 4.03
N GLY A 64 7.94 9.12 5.32
CA GLY A 64 7.12 10.20 5.89
C GLY A 64 5.68 9.81 6.19
N PHE A 65 5.38 8.50 6.22
CA PHE A 65 4.06 7.98 6.56
C PHE A 65 3.93 7.73 8.06
N ALA A 66 2.76 8.05 8.60
CA ALA A 66 2.32 7.70 9.94
C ALA A 66 1.07 6.82 9.85
N LEU A 67 0.83 5.97 10.85
CA LEU A 67 -0.39 5.20 10.94
C LEU A 67 -1.57 6.16 11.19
N SER A 68 -2.63 6.02 10.40
CA SER A 68 -3.86 6.81 10.52
C SER A 68 -5.01 5.99 11.10
N GLY A 69 -5.01 4.68 10.90
CA GLY A 69 -6.09 3.81 11.36
C GLY A 69 -5.81 2.34 11.03
N ILE A 70 -6.49 1.46 11.76
CA ILE A 70 -6.49 0.02 11.53
C ILE A 70 -7.87 -0.53 11.84
N ASP A 71 -8.35 -1.41 10.96
CA ASP A 71 -9.59 -2.15 11.09
C ASP A 71 -9.35 -3.60 10.62
N ALA A 72 -10.35 -4.48 10.77
CA ALA A 72 -10.27 -5.89 10.39
C ALA A 72 -9.97 -6.12 8.90
N ALA A 73 -10.34 -5.15 8.03
CA ALA A 73 -10.14 -5.23 6.59
C ALA A 73 -9.22 -4.14 6.03
N GLU A 74 -8.77 -3.19 6.84
CA GLU A 74 -8.06 -2.01 6.35
C GLU A 74 -6.90 -1.61 7.27
N ILE A 75 -5.78 -1.21 6.67
CA ILE A 75 -4.76 -0.41 7.34
C ILE A 75 -4.53 0.89 6.56
N ALA A 76 -4.57 2.00 7.29
CA ALA A 76 -4.51 3.34 6.72
C ALA A 76 -3.26 4.08 7.19
N PHE A 77 -2.60 4.76 6.27
CA PHE A 77 -1.45 5.62 6.52
C PHE A 77 -1.74 7.06 6.09
N LYS A 78 -1.10 8.00 6.76
CA LYS A 78 -1.17 9.43 6.45
C LYS A 78 0.23 9.97 6.17
N LYS A 79 0.35 10.80 5.15
CA LYS A 79 1.55 11.56 4.83
C LYS A 79 1.19 13.01 4.51
N ARG A 80 1.99 13.95 4.99
CA ARG A 80 1.81 15.36 4.62
C ARG A 80 2.24 15.56 3.18
N ALA A 81 1.33 16.06 2.34
CA ALA A 81 1.53 16.27 0.92
C ALA A 81 2.01 17.70 0.61
N GLY A 82 1.53 18.68 1.37
CA GLY A 82 1.92 20.08 1.18
C GLY A 82 1.13 21.07 2.03
N GLU A 83 1.40 22.35 1.78
CA GLU A 83 0.62 23.48 2.29
C GLU A 83 0.36 24.46 1.15
N ILE A 84 -0.82 25.05 1.13
CA ILE A 84 -1.25 26.03 0.13
C ILE A 84 -2.09 27.13 0.80
N MET A 85 -2.35 28.22 0.07
CA MET A 85 -3.01 29.39 0.66
C MET A 85 -4.51 29.20 0.91
N ASN A 86 -5.23 28.48 0.04
CA ASN A 86 -6.68 28.32 0.12
C ASN A 86 -7.16 27.06 -0.62
N MET A 87 -8.43 26.68 -0.44
CA MET A 87 -8.98 25.43 -1.00
C MET A 87 -9.12 25.46 -2.53
N ASN A 88 -9.39 26.61 -3.13
CA ASN A 88 -9.46 26.74 -4.60
C ASN A 88 -8.09 26.47 -5.24
N ALA A 89 -7.01 26.85 -4.57
CA ALA A 89 -5.66 26.52 -5.00
C ALA A 89 -5.31 25.03 -4.81
N ALA A 90 -6.09 24.29 -3.99
CA ALA A 90 -5.87 22.86 -3.71
C ALA A 90 -6.20 22.02 -4.91
N GLU A 91 -7.36 22.27 -5.51
CA GLU A 91 -7.85 21.57 -6.69
C GLU A 91 -6.83 21.66 -7.83
N GLY A 92 -6.39 22.89 -8.16
CA GLY A 92 -5.34 23.07 -9.17
C GLY A 92 -3.96 22.55 -8.76
N TRP A 93 -3.70 22.32 -7.47
CA TRP A 93 -2.48 21.64 -7.02
C TRP A 93 -2.57 20.14 -7.33
N PHE A 94 -3.71 19.49 -7.06
CA PHE A 94 -3.92 18.08 -7.31
C PHE A 94 -3.93 17.73 -8.80
N ASP A 95 -4.46 18.60 -9.66
CA ASP A 95 -4.38 18.42 -11.11
C ASP A 95 -2.94 18.36 -11.64
N ARG A 96 -2.03 19.09 -10.97
CA ARG A 96 -0.59 19.12 -11.29
C ARG A 96 0.20 18.09 -10.49
N TYR A 97 -0.39 17.52 -9.45
CA TYR A 97 0.25 16.55 -8.59
C TYR A 97 0.31 15.21 -9.31
N MET A 98 1.38 15.00 -10.05
CA MET A 98 1.72 13.70 -10.60
C MET A 98 2.50 12.92 -9.55
N SER A 99 1.80 12.21 -8.68
CA SER A 99 2.46 11.25 -7.81
C SER A 99 2.87 10.02 -8.64
N ASN A 100 4.12 9.58 -8.47
CA ASN A 100 4.53 8.24 -8.84
C ASN A 100 4.02 7.28 -7.76
N ALA A 101 2.70 7.14 -7.67
CA ALA A 101 2.02 6.40 -6.60
C ALA A 101 2.44 4.92 -6.57
N ASP A 102 2.98 4.39 -7.68
CA ASP A 102 3.54 3.05 -7.78
C ASP A 102 5.02 2.95 -7.36
N ASP A 103 5.64 4.05 -6.92
CA ASP A 103 7.05 4.13 -6.51
C ASP A 103 7.25 4.65 -5.07
N ASP A 104 6.18 4.96 -4.33
CA ASP A 104 6.29 5.28 -2.90
C ASP A 104 6.58 4.02 -2.05
N GLU A 105 7.05 4.23 -0.82
CA GLU A 105 7.47 3.13 0.08
C GLU A 105 6.30 2.17 0.40
N ILE A 106 5.07 2.66 0.43
CA ILE A 106 3.90 1.80 0.64
C ILE A 106 3.67 0.91 -0.59
N ALA A 107 3.65 1.49 -1.80
CA ALA A 107 3.46 0.74 -3.03
C ALA A 107 4.57 -0.26 -3.29
N LYS A 108 5.84 0.13 -3.10
CA LYS A 108 6.99 -0.76 -3.23
C LYS A 108 6.87 -1.98 -2.32
N LYS A 109 6.57 -1.73 -1.05
CA LYS A 109 6.40 -2.80 -0.06
C LYS A 109 5.19 -3.66 -0.35
N TYR A 110 4.07 -3.07 -0.75
CA TYR A 110 2.85 -3.78 -1.14
C TYR A 110 3.12 -4.73 -2.32
N ILE A 111 3.76 -4.22 -3.38
CA ILE A 111 4.15 -5.00 -4.55
C ILE A 111 5.10 -6.13 -4.13
N ALA A 112 6.12 -5.85 -3.31
CA ALA A 112 7.06 -6.87 -2.86
C ALA A 112 6.38 -8.01 -2.08
N ILE A 113 5.44 -7.68 -1.19
CA ILE A 113 4.67 -8.68 -0.42
C ILE A 113 3.80 -9.53 -1.34
N ALA A 114 3.04 -8.90 -2.24
CA ALA A 114 2.19 -9.58 -3.23
C ALA A 114 3.02 -10.55 -4.09
N LEU A 115 4.13 -10.06 -4.66
CA LEU A 115 5.02 -10.88 -5.48
C LEU A 115 5.64 -12.02 -4.68
N GLY A 116 5.99 -11.79 -3.41
CA GLY A 116 6.52 -12.81 -2.50
C GLY A 116 5.55 -13.96 -2.20
N ARG A 117 4.23 -13.71 -2.33
CA ARG A 117 3.17 -14.73 -2.25
C ARG A 117 2.94 -15.48 -3.56
N GLY A 118 3.60 -15.04 -4.63
CA GLY A 118 3.34 -15.52 -5.98
C GLY A 118 2.07 -14.94 -6.60
N ASN A 119 1.57 -13.83 -6.05
CA ASN A 119 0.46 -13.06 -6.60
C ASN A 119 0.99 -12.00 -7.58
N SER A 120 0.12 -11.43 -8.40
CA SER A 120 0.45 -10.30 -9.27
C SER A 120 -0.17 -9.00 -8.73
N VAL A 121 0.32 -7.86 -9.22
CA VAL A 121 -0.26 -6.55 -8.90
C VAL A 121 -0.62 -5.83 -10.19
N ALA A 122 -1.90 -5.62 -10.39
CA ALA A 122 -2.44 -4.80 -11.47
C ALA A 122 -2.47 -3.32 -11.03
N ILE A 123 -2.09 -2.42 -11.95
CA ILE A 123 -2.04 -0.99 -11.73
C ILE A 123 -3.10 -0.33 -12.60
N TYR A 124 -3.93 0.50 -11.98
CA TYR A 124 -5.05 1.18 -12.62
C TYR A 124 -4.89 2.70 -12.61
N ARG A 125 -5.50 3.34 -13.59
CA ARG A 125 -5.59 4.79 -13.72
C ARG A 125 -6.40 5.39 -12.56
N PRO A 126 -6.19 6.68 -12.25
CA PRO A 126 -6.84 7.32 -11.11
C PRO A 126 -8.38 7.28 -11.11
N GLY A 127 -9.03 7.21 -12.27
CA GLY A 127 -10.49 7.12 -12.32
C GLY A 127 -11.08 5.89 -11.62
N LEU A 128 -10.32 4.80 -11.42
CA LEU A 128 -10.77 3.70 -10.55
C LEU A 128 -10.80 4.12 -9.07
N GLY A 129 -9.85 4.95 -8.64
CA GLY A 129 -9.79 5.48 -7.28
C GLY A 129 -10.96 6.42 -6.96
N GLU A 130 -11.44 7.18 -7.96
CA GLU A 130 -12.67 7.98 -7.86
C GLU A 130 -13.89 7.08 -7.61
N ILE A 131 -14.07 6.03 -8.44
CA ILE A 131 -15.16 5.05 -8.28
C ILE A 131 -15.12 4.42 -6.90
N LEU A 132 -13.94 3.97 -6.46
CA LEU A 132 -13.79 3.34 -5.14
C LEU A 132 -14.13 4.33 -4.01
N CYS A 133 -13.70 5.59 -4.12
CA CYS A 133 -13.99 6.62 -3.13
C CYS A 133 -15.50 6.87 -3.02
N ASP A 134 -16.20 6.97 -4.16
CA ASP A 134 -17.65 7.20 -4.20
C ASP A 134 -18.46 6.03 -3.63
N HIS A 135 -18.07 4.79 -3.94
CA HIS A 135 -18.84 3.61 -3.54
C HIS A 135 -18.60 3.18 -2.11
N PHE A 136 -17.36 3.36 -1.61
CA PHE A 136 -16.95 2.79 -0.33
C PHE A 136 -16.61 3.84 0.72
N GLY A 137 -16.62 5.13 0.37
CA GLY A 137 -16.25 6.21 1.28
C GLY A 137 -14.87 5.96 1.90
N ILE A 138 -13.91 5.51 1.08
CA ILE A 138 -12.65 4.97 1.54
C ILE A 138 -11.99 5.90 2.56
N LEU A 139 -11.52 5.31 3.67
CA LEU A 139 -10.89 5.96 4.83
C LEU A 139 -11.84 6.76 5.74
N GLY A 140 -13.16 6.76 5.48
CA GLY A 140 -14.14 7.54 6.25
C GLY A 140 -13.79 9.03 6.27
N LEU A 141 -13.04 9.51 5.27
CA LEU A 141 -12.47 10.84 5.28
C LEU A 141 -13.53 11.88 4.91
N VAL A 142 -13.59 12.88 5.79
CA VAL A 142 -14.42 14.10 5.79
C VAL A 142 -15.77 13.94 6.50
N ASN A 143 -15.75 14.31 7.78
CA ASN A 143 -16.86 15.05 8.39
C ASN A 143 -16.29 16.36 8.96
N GLY A 144 -16.70 17.50 8.42
CA GLY A 144 -16.42 18.83 8.99
C GLY A 144 -16.33 19.96 7.96
N PRO A 145 -16.83 21.18 8.27
CA PRO A 145 -16.92 22.31 7.34
C PRO A 145 -15.56 22.88 6.86
N GLN A 146 -14.45 22.36 7.40
CA GLN A 146 -13.08 22.81 7.12
C GLN A 146 -12.26 21.77 6.35
N ARG A 147 -12.88 20.68 5.89
CA ARG A 147 -12.20 19.55 5.25
C ARG A 147 -12.78 19.30 3.86
N ALA A 148 -11.93 19.00 2.90
CA ALA A 148 -12.33 18.57 1.55
C ALA A 148 -11.50 17.35 1.16
N ALA A 149 -12.15 16.33 0.60
CA ALA A 149 -11.49 15.15 0.05
C ALA A 149 -11.35 15.32 -1.47
N PHE A 150 -10.21 14.87 -1.99
CA PHE A 150 -9.88 14.87 -3.40
C PHE A 150 -9.51 13.43 -3.77
N CYS A 151 -10.44 12.78 -4.47
CA CYS A 151 -10.33 11.40 -4.92
C CYS A 151 -9.95 11.38 -6.41
N GLY A 152 -9.49 10.22 -6.89
CA GLY A 152 -9.21 10.06 -8.32
C GLY A 152 -7.97 10.79 -8.85
N HIS A 153 -7.01 11.11 -7.97
CA HIS A 153 -5.73 11.73 -8.38
C HIS A 153 -4.55 10.75 -8.43
N ASP A 154 -4.68 9.57 -7.81
CA ASP A 154 -3.61 8.58 -7.69
C ASP A 154 -3.97 7.22 -8.28
N ARG A 155 -2.94 6.48 -8.69
CA ARG A 155 -3.10 5.10 -9.18
C ARG A 155 -3.57 4.17 -8.07
N VAL A 156 -4.44 3.24 -8.44
CA VAL A 156 -4.88 2.12 -7.60
C VAL A 156 -4.03 0.91 -7.94
N LEU A 157 -3.56 0.20 -6.91
CA LEU A 157 -2.87 -1.07 -7.06
C LEU A 157 -3.80 -2.17 -6.56
N VAL A 158 -3.93 -3.26 -7.31
CA VAL A 158 -4.81 -4.37 -6.95
C VAL A 158 -3.98 -5.65 -7.00
N GLU A 159 -3.88 -6.34 -5.88
CA GLU A 159 -3.27 -7.66 -5.79
C GLU A 159 -4.26 -8.69 -6.32
N GLN A 160 -3.78 -9.53 -7.23
CA GLN A 160 -4.54 -10.63 -7.81
C GLN A 160 -3.86 -11.96 -7.49
N ASP A 161 -4.64 -12.94 -7.06
CA ASP A 161 -4.14 -14.30 -6.86
C ASP A 161 -3.82 -14.98 -8.20
N LYS A 162 -3.29 -16.21 -8.12
CA LYS A 162 -2.96 -17.01 -9.31
C LYS A 162 -4.16 -17.36 -10.19
N THR A 163 -5.38 -17.20 -9.68
CA THR A 163 -6.64 -17.41 -10.42
C THR A 163 -7.19 -16.12 -11.03
N GLY A 164 -6.55 -14.97 -10.74
CA GLY A 164 -6.98 -13.64 -11.19
C GLY A 164 -7.99 -12.97 -10.27
N ARG A 165 -8.29 -13.54 -9.10
CA ARG A 165 -9.22 -12.94 -8.13
C ARG A 165 -8.56 -11.82 -7.35
N VAL A 166 -9.32 -10.79 -7.02
CA VAL A 166 -8.84 -9.67 -6.22
C VAL A 166 -8.72 -10.10 -4.76
N VAL A 167 -7.55 -9.90 -4.15
CA VAL A 167 -7.29 -10.30 -2.75
C VAL A 167 -6.97 -9.13 -1.82
N SER A 168 -6.43 -8.06 -2.37
CA SER A 168 -6.23 -6.80 -1.65
C SER A 168 -6.09 -5.66 -2.66
N LEU A 169 -6.18 -4.42 -2.19
CA LEU A 169 -5.86 -3.25 -2.99
C LEU A 169 -5.22 -2.13 -2.16
N VAL A 170 -4.52 -1.24 -2.85
CA VAL A 170 -4.03 0.04 -2.33
C VAL A 170 -4.68 1.17 -3.11
N THR A 171 -5.22 2.12 -2.36
CA THR A 171 -5.85 3.33 -2.91
C THR A 171 -5.48 4.53 -2.05
N ARG A 172 -5.62 5.73 -2.62
CA ARG A 172 -5.20 6.97 -1.99
C ARG A 172 -6.27 8.04 -2.14
N VAL A 173 -6.42 8.83 -1.09
CA VAL A 173 -7.30 9.99 -1.05
C VAL A 173 -6.50 11.16 -0.49
N PHE A 174 -6.61 12.32 -1.10
CA PHE A 174 -6.06 13.54 -0.53
C PHE A 174 -7.11 14.26 0.28
N GLN A 175 -6.69 14.93 1.35
CA GLN A 175 -7.56 15.77 2.15
C GLN A 175 -6.90 17.11 2.41
N GLY A 176 -7.61 18.18 2.08
CA GLY A 176 -7.30 19.53 2.52
C GLY A 176 -7.95 19.82 3.87
N TRP A 177 -7.23 20.46 4.78
CA TRP A 177 -7.78 20.99 6.03
C TRP A 177 -7.46 22.48 6.17
N THR A 178 -8.49 23.31 6.31
CA THR A 178 -8.37 24.76 6.47
C THR A 178 -8.20 25.14 7.94
N PHE A 179 -7.11 25.84 8.26
CA PHE A 179 -6.94 26.54 9.53
C PHE A 179 -6.30 27.91 9.29
N MET A 180 -4.97 27.96 9.19
CA MET A 180 -4.20 29.12 8.71
C MET A 180 -3.54 28.75 7.39
N GLY A 181 -4.32 28.84 6.30
CA GLY A 181 -4.01 28.19 5.03
C GLY A 181 -4.65 26.79 4.94
N VAL A 182 -4.25 26.01 3.94
CA VAL A 182 -4.73 24.65 3.74
C VAL A 182 -3.56 23.68 3.80
N THR A 183 -3.60 22.77 4.76
CA THR A 183 -2.68 21.65 4.83
C THR A 183 -3.25 20.50 4.02
N LEU A 184 -2.44 19.99 3.10
CA LEU A 184 -2.78 18.83 2.27
C LEU A 184 -2.15 17.59 2.88
N ASN A 185 -2.97 16.56 3.11
CA ASN A 185 -2.52 15.24 3.54
C ASN A 185 -2.94 14.23 2.49
N GLN A 186 -2.04 13.31 2.17
CA GLN A 186 -2.35 12.08 1.47
C GLN A 186 -2.68 11.01 2.50
N TYR A 187 -3.76 10.30 2.29
CA TYR A 187 -4.11 9.11 3.03
C TYR A 187 -4.06 7.92 2.08
N THR A 188 -3.36 6.87 2.50
CA THR A 188 -3.20 5.63 1.75
C THR A 188 -3.88 4.51 2.51
N ALA A 189 -4.88 3.87 1.90
CA ALA A 189 -5.55 2.71 2.45
C ALA A 189 -5.03 1.44 1.78
N ILE A 190 -4.75 0.43 2.58
CA ILE A 190 -4.54 -0.94 2.12
C ILE A 190 -5.74 -1.75 2.62
N ILE A 191 -6.58 -2.17 1.68
CA ILE A 191 -7.82 -2.91 1.97
C ILE A 191 -7.60 -4.37 1.59
N SER A 192 -7.95 -5.30 2.47
CA SER A 192 -7.74 -6.74 2.30
C SER A 192 -8.84 -7.53 3.00
N GLY A 193 -8.89 -8.84 2.73
CA GLY A 193 -9.85 -9.76 3.33
C GLY A 193 -10.99 -10.12 2.40
N GLY A 194 -11.45 -11.37 2.49
CA GLY A 194 -12.34 -11.97 1.50
C GLY A 194 -13.73 -11.34 1.45
N HIS A 195 -14.20 -10.72 2.54
CA HIS A 195 -15.49 -10.01 2.52
C HIS A 195 -15.40 -8.67 1.78
N ALA A 196 -14.38 -7.86 2.11
CA ALA A 196 -14.18 -6.57 1.46
C ALA A 196 -13.92 -6.72 -0.05
N MET A 197 -13.09 -7.69 -0.44
CA MET A 197 -12.79 -7.91 -1.86
C MET A 197 -13.99 -8.40 -2.65
N ARG A 198 -14.80 -9.31 -2.10
CA ARG A 198 -16.07 -9.71 -2.73
C ARG A 198 -17.00 -8.52 -2.94
N HIS A 199 -17.10 -7.64 -1.95
CA HIS A 199 -17.93 -6.43 -2.09
C HIS A 199 -17.43 -5.51 -3.21
N ILE A 200 -16.11 -5.35 -3.37
CA ILE A 200 -15.50 -4.61 -4.48
C ILE A 200 -15.78 -5.29 -5.82
N GLU A 201 -15.57 -6.61 -5.93
CA GLU A 201 -15.83 -7.38 -7.15
C GLU A 201 -17.31 -7.33 -7.57
N ASP A 202 -18.23 -7.33 -6.60
CA ASP A 202 -19.67 -7.23 -6.87
C ASP A 202 -20.12 -5.82 -7.27
N SER A 203 -19.40 -4.79 -6.82
CA SER A 203 -19.79 -3.38 -7.04
C SER A 203 -19.12 -2.74 -8.25
N ILE A 204 -17.93 -3.20 -8.64
CA ILE A 204 -17.19 -2.67 -9.78
C ILE A 204 -17.18 -3.69 -10.89
N SER A 205 -17.78 -3.33 -12.03
CA SER A 205 -17.86 -4.25 -13.17
C SER A 205 -16.47 -4.54 -13.75
N GLN A 206 -16.27 -5.74 -14.29
CA GLN A 206 -15.04 -6.07 -15.01
C GLN A 206 -14.73 -5.07 -16.13
N ARG A 207 -15.78 -4.55 -16.79
CA ARG A 207 -15.63 -3.51 -17.83
C ARG A 207 -15.00 -2.23 -17.28
N GLU A 208 -15.33 -1.83 -16.07
CA GLU A 208 -14.71 -0.67 -15.42
C GLU A 208 -13.26 -0.96 -15.06
N MET A 209 -12.98 -2.13 -14.49
CA MET A 209 -11.61 -2.57 -14.21
C MET A 209 -10.75 -2.51 -15.49
N ASP A 210 -11.21 -3.12 -16.58
CA ASP A 210 -10.51 -3.15 -17.86
C ASP A 210 -10.29 -1.75 -18.45
N ARG A 211 -11.28 -0.85 -18.30
CA ARG A 211 -11.19 0.53 -18.79
C ARG A 211 -10.05 1.31 -18.14
N TYR A 212 -9.82 1.11 -16.85
CA TYR A 212 -8.79 1.83 -16.11
C TYR A 212 -7.46 1.09 -16.01
N PHE A 213 -7.38 -0.16 -16.49
CA PHE A 213 -6.14 -0.93 -16.45
C PHE A 213 -4.99 -0.25 -17.19
N ILE A 214 -3.79 -0.27 -16.59
CA ILE A 214 -2.55 0.23 -17.21
C ILE A 214 -1.60 -0.93 -17.52
N ARG A 215 -1.23 -1.69 -16.48
CA ARG A 215 -0.22 -2.74 -16.56
C ARG A 215 -0.33 -3.67 -15.36
N GLU A 216 0.33 -4.82 -15.47
CA GLU A 216 0.44 -5.81 -14.40
C GLU A 216 1.91 -6.08 -14.10
N ILE A 217 2.23 -6.22 -12.82
CA ILE A 217 3.54 -6.67 -12.32
C ILE A 217 3.37 -8.10 -11.85
N ARG A 218 4.15 -9.01 -12.43
CA ARG A 218 4.08 -10.46 -12.14
C ARG A 218 5.34 -10.93 -11.42
N PRO A 219 5.26 -12.02 -10.63
CA PRO A 219 6.45 -12.65 -10.08
C PRO A 219 7.38 -13.06 -11.21
N THR A 220 8.64 -12.62 -11.16
CA THR A 220 9.64 -13.11 -12.09
C THR A 220 9.79 -14.61 -11.86
N ALA A 221 9.44 -15.44 -12.83
CA ALA A 221 9.71 -16.86 -12.77
C ALA A 221 11.21 -17.02 -12.51
N SER A 222 11.57 -17.61 -11.36
CA SER A 222 12.95 -17.93 -11.06
C SER A 222 13.46 -18.76 -12.24
N ARG A 223 14.41 -18.21 -13.01
CA ARG A 223 15.13 -18.99 -14.01
C ARG A 223 15.72 -20.16 -13.24
N GLN A 224 15.19 -21.37 -13.44
CA GLN A 224 15.87 -22.55 -12.96
C GLN A 224 17.29 -22.48 -13.50
N PRO A 225 18.33 -22.60 -12.65
CA PRO A 225 19.69 -22.66 -13.14
C PRO A 225 19.72 -23.77 -14.17
N THR A 226 20.05 -23.42 -15.42
CA THR A 226 20.26 -24.40 -16.49
C THR A 226 21.18 -25.46 -15.89
N PRO A 227 20.77 -26.74 -15.88
CA PRO A 227 21.64 -27.79 -15.36
C PRO A 227 22.98 -27.65 -16.06
N GLN A 228 24.03 -27.35 -15.30
CA GLN A 228 25.37 -27.32 -15.85
C GLN A 228 25.59 -28.69 -16.50
N PRO A 229 26.00 -28.74 -17.78
CA PRO A 229 26.36 -30.00 -18.38
C PRO A 229 27.39 -30.65 -17.46
N LYS A 230 27.09 -31.86 -16.99
CA LYS A 230 28.09 -32.67 -16.30
C LYS A 230 29.29 -32.74 -17.25
N GLU A 231 30.46 -32.32 -16.77
CA GLU A 231 31.72 -32.69 -17.39
C GLU A 231 31.84 -34.21 -17.26
N ASP A 232 31.13 -34.92 -18.13
CA ASP A 232 31.37 -36.33 -18.39
C ASP A 232 32.73 -36.39 -19.09
N ASP A 233 33.74 -36.67 -18.26
CA ASP A 233 34.74 -37.68 -18.54
C ASP A 233 35.31 -37.64 -19.97
N LEU A 234 36.08 -36.58 -20.27
CA LEU A 234 37.05 -36.60 -21.36
C LEU A 234 38.12 -37.64 -21.03
N GLY A 235 37.83 -38.87 -21.42
CA GLY A 235 38.69 -40.02 -21.28
C GLY A 235 40.13 -39.71 -21.70
N HIS A 236 41.05 -40.10 -20.82
CA HIS A 236 42.46 -40.28 -21.14
C HIS A 236 42.61 -41.22 -22.34
N GLN A 237 42.80 -40.67 -23.54
CA GLN A 237 43.40 -41.40 -24.64
C GLN A 237 44.91 -41.43 -24.41
N SER A 238 45.37 -42.56 -23.87
CA SER A 238 46.77 -42.95 -23.82
C SER A 238 47.31 -43.17 -25.24
N SER A 239 48.14 -42.26 -25.71
CA SER A 239 48.92 -42.44 -26.93
C SER A 239 50.06 -43.43 -26.69
N THR A 240 50.01 -44.58 -27.36
CA THR A 240 51.13 -45.52 -27.50
C THR A 240 52.13 -45.03 -28.57
N PRO A 241 53.44 -45.28 -28.41
CA PRO A 241 54.45 -44.87 -29.39
C PRO A 241 54.57 -45.92 -30.51
N SER A 242 54.46 -45.47 -31.77
CA SER A 242 54.83 -46.28 -32.94
C SER A 242 56.33 -46.18 -33.18
N GLU A 243 57.02 -47.31 -33.01
CA GLU A 243 58.38 -47.53 -33.49
C GLU A 243 58.45 -47.29 -35.01
N ARG A 244 59.47 -46.56 -35.46
CA ARG A 244 59.96 -46.60 -36.83
C ARG A 244 61.43 -46.97 -36.81
N ASN A 245 61.70 -48.08 -37.47
CA ASN A 245 63.01 -48.56 -37.91
C ASN A 245 63.88 -47.45 -38.49
N LEU A 246 65.14 -47.40 -38.06
CA LEU A 246 66.35 -47.52 -38.87
C LEU A 246 67.55 -47.82 -37.96
#